data_AF-A0A969IIV4-F1
#
_entry.id   AF-A0A969IIV4-F1
#
_cell.length_a   1.000
_cell.length_b   1.000
_cell.length_c   1.000
_cell.angle_alpha   90.00
_cell.angle_beta   90.00
_cell.angle_gamma   90.00
#
_symmetry.space_group_name_H-M   'P 1'
#
loop_
_entity.id
_entity.type
_entity.pdbx_description
1 polymer ?
#
loop_
_entity_poly.entity_id
_entity_poly.type
_entity_poly.pdbx_seq_one_letter_code
_entity_poly.pdbx_strand_id
1 'polypeptide(L)'
;MAARVACKIFLVLQLLLNSPGVSEHLILSLNHFLSSIKKLAGQTFWYGFSNIFGRFLNYLLTPLLTGIYGSEQYGDISILFAAAAFLNIVFTYGMETSYFRFSTLHPEKEVYNNASTSIMITTLLLVIVLMAPVSSFASFMKLDKHPEFVKWVLWIVALDTLAVLPFSKLRYEGRPRKLQP
;
A
#
# COMPACT_ATOMS: atom_id res chain seq x y z
N MET A 1 -28.98 5.89 0.72
CA MET A 1 -29.55 6.47 1.97
C MET A 1 -28.82 7.75 2.38
N ALA A 2 -27.48 7.78 2.42
CA ALA A 2 -26.68 8.96 2.77
C ALA A 2 -26.93 10.23 1.91
N ALA A 3 -27.16 10.08 0.60
CA ALA A 3 -27.41 11.22 -0.30
C ALA A 3 -28.73 11.98 0.02
N ARG A 4 -29.77 11.28 0.48
CA ARG A 4 -31.06 11.90 0.85
C ARG A 4 -30.98 12.66 2.17
N VAL A 5 -30.15 12.19 3.11
CA VAL A 5 -29.90 12.85 4.40
C VAL A 5 -29.06 14.11 4.19
N ALA A 6 -28.02 14.03 3.36
CA ALA A 6 -27.18 15.18 3.01
C ALA A 6 -27.98 16.30 2.33
N CYS A 7 -28.91 15.96 1.42
CA CYS A 7 -29.76 16.94 0.74
C CYS A 7 -30.73 17.65 1.70
N LYS A 8 -31.35 16.93 2.65
CA LYS A 8 -32.20 17.53 3.68
C LYS A 8 -31.43 18.46 4.62
N ILE A 9 -30.22 18.07 5.03
CA ILE A 9 -29.35 18.90 5.88
C ILE A 9 -28.93 20.16 5.14
N PHE A 10 -28.58 20.06 3.85
CA PHE A 10 -28.21 21.22 3.03
C PHE A 10 -29.38 22.20 2.85
N LEU A 11 -30.60 21.70 2.70
CA LEU A 11 -31.81 22.52 2.55
C LEU A 11 -32.18 23.26 3.86
N VAL A 12 -32.05 22.59 5.01
CA VAL A 12 -32.24 23.20 6.34
C VAL A 12 -31.17 24.26 6.61
N LEU A 13 -29.92 24.01 6.20
CA LEU A 13 -28.82 24.95 6.36
C LEU A 13 -28.99 26.20 5.48
N GLN A 14 -29.47 26.04 4.23
CA GLN A 14 -29.84 27.14 3.34
C GLN A 14 -30.98 28.00 3.93
N LEU A 15 -31.99 27.37 4.54
CA LEU A 15 -33.09 28.07 5.21
C LEU A 15 -32.61 28.86 6.44
N LEU A 16 -31.68 28.32 7.24
CA LEU A 16 -31.11 29.02 8.40
C LEU A 16 -30.18 30.17 7.99
N LEU A 17 -29.45 30.04 6.87
CA LEU A 17 -28.55 31.07 6.35
C LEU A 17 -29.29 32.26 5.69
N ASN A 18 -30.55 32.07 5.26
CA ASN A 18 -31.39 33.12 4.68
C ASN A 18 -32.29 33.84 5.72
N SER A 19 -32.07 33.58 7.01
CA SER A 19 -32.84 34.19 8.10
C SER A 19 -32.36 35.63 8.39
N PRO A 20 -33.26 36.61 8.58
CA PRO A 20 -32.88 37.99 8.85
C PRO A 20 -32.16 38.10 10.21
N GLY A 21 -30.84 38.32 10.18
CA GLY A 21 -30.00 38.43 11.39
C GLY A 21 -28.62 37.76 11.28
N VAL A 22 -28.34 37.02 10.22
CA VAL A 22 -27.04 36.33 10.02
C VAL A 22 -26.07 37.21 9.24
N SER A 23 -24.87 37.46 9.79
CA SER A 23 -23.84 38.29 9.15
C SER A 23 -23.15 37.57 7.99
N GLU A 24 -22.84 38.28 6.89
CA GLU A 24 -22.13 37.72 5.71
C GLU A 24 -20.82 37.00 6.09
N HIS A 25 -20.14 37.48 7.13
CA HIS A 25 -18.90 36.89 7.63
C HIS A 25 -19.10 35.50 8.24
N LEU A 26 -20.27 35.22 8.82
CA LEU A 26 -20.62 33.91 9.35
C LEU A 26 -21.01 32.94 8.21
N ILE A 27 -21.65 33.45 7.16
CA ILE A 27 -21.99 32.69 5.94
C ILE A 27 -20.72 32.24 5.19
N LEU A 28 -19.74 33.14 5.04
CA LEU A 28 -18.45 32.85 4.41
C LEU A 28 -17.63 31.81 5.19
N SER A 29 -17.58 31.93 6.52
CA SER A 29 -16.89 30.97 7.39
C SER A 29 -17.53 29.57 7.31
N LEU A 30 -18.86 29.50 7.26
CA LEU A 30 -19.61 28.24 7.18
C LEU A 30 -19.44 27.58 5.80
N ASN A 31 -19.45 28.34 4.71
CA ASN A 31 -19.16 27.84 3.36
C ASN A 31 -17.72 27.31 3.22
N HIS A 32 -16.74 27.99 3.82
CA HIS A 32 -15.36 27.51 3.87
C HIS A 32 -15.24 26.19 4.65
N PHE A 33 -15.96 26.07 5.77
CA PHE A 33 -15.99 24.85 6.59
C PHE A 33 -16.64 23.67 5.85
N LEU A 34 -17.76 23.89 5.16
CA LEU A 34 -18.42 22.88 4.33
C LEU A 34 -17.55 22.41 3.17
N SER A 35 -16.84 23.32 2.50
CA SER A 35 -15.89 22.99 1.43
C SER A 35 -14.74 22.13 1.96
N SER A 36 -14.21 22.48 3.13
CA SER A 36 -13.16 21.72 3.81
C SER A 36 -13.64 20.32 4.21
N ILE A 37 -14.83 20.19 4.80
CA ILE A 37 -15.43 18.88 5.12
C ILE A 37 -15.64 18.05 3.85
N LYS A 38 -16.13 18.64 2.77
CA LYS A 38 -16.36 17.93 1.50
C LYS A 38 -15.04 17.44 0.90
N LYS A 39 -13.98 18.26 0.96
CA LYS A 39 -12.64 17.90 0.51
C LYS A 39 -12.06 16.76 1.36
N LEU A 40 -12.23 16.84 2.68
CA LEU A 40 -11.77 15.83 3.63
C LEU A 40 -12.51 14.51 3.42
N ALA A 41 -13.84 14.53 3.31
CA ALA A 41 -14.67 13.36 3.03
C ALA A 41 -14.33 12.71 1.67
N GLY A 42 -14.06 13.51 0.64
CA GLY A 42 -13.60 13.01 -0.66
C GLY A 42 -12.23 12.34 -0.58
N GLN A 43 -11.31 12.91 0.18
CA GLN A 43 -10.00 12.29 0.46
C GLN A 43 -10.17 10.98 1.25
N THR A 44 -10.92 11.00 2.36
CA THR A 44 -11.18 9.80 3.18
C THR A 44 -11.87 8.70 2.39
N PHE A 45 -12.80 9.03 1.49
CA PHE A 45 -13.42 8.04 0.63
C PHE A 45 -12.41 7.36 -0.28
N TRP A 46 -11.56 8.11 -0.99
CA TRP A 46 -10.55 7.50 -1.86
C TRP A 46 -9.50 6.71 -1.08
N TYR A 47 -8.97 7.27 0.01
CA TYR A 47 -7.98 6.59 0.85
C TYR A 47 -8.57 5.34 1.52
N GLY A 48 -9.80 5.44 2.04
CA GLY A 48 -10.50 4.33 2.67
C GLY A 48 -10.89 3.25 1.66
N PHE A 49 -11.36 3.65 0.48
CA PHE A 49 -11.79 2.74 -0.58
C PHE A 49 -10.62 1.89 -1.08
N SER A 50 -9.45 2.46 -1.39
CA SER A 50 -8.28 1.68 -1.82
C SER A 50 -7.85 0.63 -0.77
N ASN A 51 -7.79 1.01 0.51
CA ASN A 51 -7.42 0.08 1.58
C ASN A 51 -8.46 -1.04 1.79
N ILE A 52 -9.76 -0.70 1.75
CA ILE A 52 -10.85 -1.67 1.90
C ILE A 52 -10.88 -2.61 0.69
N PHE A 53 -10.69 -2.07 -0.52
CA PHE A 53 -10.71 -2.84 -1.76
C PHE A 53 -9.57 -3.87 -1.81
N GLY A 54 -8.35 -3.49 -1.40
CA GLY A 54 -7.23 -4.44 -1.31
C GLY A 54 -7.48 -5.58 -0.32
N ARG A 55 -8.08 -5.27 0.84
CA ARG A 55 -8.50 -6.29 1.81
C ARG A 55 -9.62 -7.17 1.28
N PHE A 56 -10.59 -6.57 0.60
CA PHE A 56 -11.71 -7.29 -0.02
C PHE A 56 -11.23 -8.29 -1.07
N LEU A 57 -10.28 -7.92 -1.93
CA LEU A 57 -9.66 -8.83 -2.90
C LEU A 57 -8.96 -10.01 -2.22
N ASN A 58 -8.21 -9.76 -1.15
CA ASN A 58 -7.59 -10.83 -0.36
C ASN A 58 -8.63 -11.77 0.24
N TYR A 59 -9.73 -11.22 0.79
CA TYR A 59 -10.83 -12.02 1.32
C TYR A 59 -11.53 -12.86 0.25
N LEU A 60 -11.61 -12.37 -0.99
CA LEU A 60 -12.22 -13.09 -2.11
C LEU A 60 -11.30 -14.18 -2.67
N LEU A 61 -9.98 -14.01 -2.53
CA LEU A 61 -8.98 -15.01 -2.92
C LEU A 61 -9.15 -16.30 -2.13
N THR A 62 -9.38 -16.23 -0.82
CA THR A 62 -9.51 -17.42 0.04
C THR A 62 -10.60 -18.41 -0.41
N PRO A 63 -11.89 -18.02 -0.59
CA PRO A 63 -12.92 -18.93 -1.06
C PRO A 63 -12.71 -19.35 -2.53
N LEU A 64 -12.11 -18.50 -3.36
CA LEU A 64 -11.78 -18.85 -4.75
C LEU A 64 -10.72 -19.95 -4.80
N LEU A 65 -9.63 -19.81 -4.04
CA LEU A 65 -8.55 -20.79 -4.01
C LEU A 65 -9.00 -22.11 -3.36
N THR A 66 -9.76 -22.05 -2.26
CA THR A 66 -10.28 -23.27 -1.60
C THR A 66 -11.38 -23.97 -2.40
N GLY A 67 -12.07 -23.28 -3.30
CA GLY A 67 -13.04 -23.89 -4.23
C GLY A 67 -12.41 -24.56 -5.45
N ILE A 68 -11.22 -24.13 -5.86
CA ILE A 68 -10.49 -24.68 -7.03
C ILE A 68 -9.48 -25.76 -6.61
N TYR A 69 -8.80 -25.57 -5.47
CA TYR A 69 -7.72 -26.43 -4.99
C TYR A 69 -8.16 -27.28 -3.80
N GLY A 70 -7.66 -28.52 -3.72
CA GLY A 70 -7.87 -29.38 -2.55
C GLY A 70 -7.11 -28.86 -1.31
N SER A 71 -7.46 -29.35 -0.12
CA SER A 71 -6.87 -28.89 1.15
C SER A 71 -5.34 -29.01 1.22
N GLU A 72 -4.75 -30.03 0.59
CA GLU A 72 -3.28 -30.21 0.50
C GLU A 72 -2.63 -29.09 -0.33
N GLN A 73 -3.14 -28.82 -1.52
CA GLN A 73 -2.62 -27.80 -2.45
C GLN A 73 -2.80 -26.37 -1.91
N TYR A 74 -3.90 -26.12 -1.19
CA TYR A 74 -4.11 -24.83 -0.52
C TYR A 74 -3.08 -24.60 0.61
N GLY A 75 -2.67 -25.67 1.29
CA GLY A 75 -1.59 -25.62 2.28
C GLY A 75 -0.26 -25.15 1.68
N ASP A 76 0.12 -25.70 0.52
CA ASP A 76 1.34 -25.32 -0.20
C ASP A 76 1.32 -23.82 -0.59
N ILE A 77 0.18 -23.34 -1.09
CA ILE A 77 0.01 -21.92 -1.44
C ILE A 77 0.13 -21.02 -0.20
N SER A 78 -0.46 -21.42 0.93
CA SER A 78 -0.35 -20.66 2.18
C SER A 78 1.10 -20.55 2.67
N ILE A 79 1.91 -21.60 2.49
CA ILE A 79 3.33 -21.59 2.84
C ILE A 79 4.10 -20.60 1.94
N LEU A 80 3.79 -20.56 0.63
CA LEU A 80 4.39 -19.60 -0.30
C LEU A 80 4.07 -18.14 0.08
N PHE A 81 2.83 -17.85 0.48
CA PHE A 81 2.47 -16.52 0.97
C PHE A 81 3.21 -16.13 2.25
N ALA A 82 3.37 -17.07 3.19
CA ALA A 82 4.14 -16.83 4.40
C ALA A 82 5.63 -16.59 4.09
N ALA A 83 6.21 -17.38 3.19
CA ALA A 83 7.59 -17.21 2.72
C ALA A 83 7.77 -15.86 2.01
N ALA A 84 6.84 -15.45 1.16
CA ALA A 84 6.86 -14.16 0.47
C ALA A 84 6.84 -12.99 1.48
N ALA A 85 5.95 -13.04 2.47
CA ALA A 85 5.85 -12.01 3.51
C ALA A 85 7.15 -11.91 4.33
N PHE A 86 7.73 -13.06 4.72
CA PHE A 86 9.00 -13.08 5.44
C PHE A 86 10.15 -12.52 4.60
N LEU A 87 10.27 -12.95 3.34
CA LEU A 87 11.28 -12.45 2.41
C LEU A 87 11.14 -10.94 2.18
N ASN A 88 9.92 -10.42 2.08
CA ASN A 88 9.68 -8.99 1.89
C ASN A 88 10.24 -8.15 3.04
N ILE A 89 10.07 -8.62 4.29
CA ILE A 89 10.64 -7.97 5.48
C ILE A 89 12.17 -7.97 5.42
N VAL A 90 12.77 -9.10 5.06
CA VAL A 90 14.23 -9.26 4.97
C VAL A 90 14.82 -8.40 3.85
N PHE A 91 14.22 -8.43 2.66
CA PHE A 91 14.70 -7.69 1.49
C PHE A 91 14.48 -6.18 1.60
N THR A 92 13.38 -5.75 2.21
CA THR A 92 13.09 -4.32 2.38
C THR A 92 13.92 -3.72 3.51
N TYR A 93 14.24 -4.50 4.56
CA TYR A 93 15.03 -4.11 5.75
C TYR A 93 14.70 -2.73 6.35
N GLY A 94 13.45 -2.25 6.18
CA GLY A 94 13.03 -0.92 6.64
C GLY A 94 13.58 0.25 5.82
N MET A 95 13.89 0.05 4.53
CA MET A 95 14.44 1.09 3.65
C MET A 95 13.56 2.30 3.48
N GLU A 96 12.23 2.12 3.43
CA GLU A 96 11.29 3.23 3.34
C GLU A 96 11.49 4.21 4.50
N THR A 97 11.45 3.72 5.74
CA THR A 97 11.60 4.54 6.94
C THR A 97 12.97 5.19 7.02
N SER A 98 14.02 4.45 6.63
CA SER A 98 15.40 4.95 6.61
C SER A 98 15.54 6.08 5.59
N TYR A 99 15.03 5.90 4.38
CA TYR A 99 15.05 6.92 3.33
C TYR A 99 14.38 8.22 3.80
N PHE A 100 13.18 8.14 4.39
CA PHE A 100 12.48 9.33 4.90
C PHE A 100 13.26 10.07 5.99
N ARG A 101 13.86 9.33 6.92
CA ARG A 101 14.64 9.94 8.00
C ARG A 101 15.88 10.65 7.46
N PHE A 102 16.61 10.01 6.54
CA PHE A 102 17.84 10.58 5.98
C PHE A 102 17.58 11.68 4.96
N SER A 103 16.50 11.62 4.18
CA SER A 103 16.13 12.69 3.24
C SER A 103 15.72 14.00 3.94
N THR A 104 15.34 13.92 5.21
CA THR A 104 15.06 15.11 6.05
C THR A 104 16.33 15.74 6.61
N LEU A 105 17.41 14.96 6.76
CA LEU A 105 18.67 15.38 7.38
C LEU A 105 19.76 15.78 6.36
N HIS A 106 19.68 15.26 5.13
CA HIS A 106 20.69 15.42 4.09
C HIS A 106 20.03 15.73 2.74
N PRO A 107 20.79 16.19 1.71
CA PRO A 107 20.25 16.43 0.38
C PRO A 107 19.59 15.17 -0.21
N GLU A 108 18.30 15.26 -0.54
CA GLU A 108 17.50 14.12 -1.03
C GLU A 108 18.15 13.39 -2.20
N LYS A 109 18.75 14.12 -3.15
CA LYS A 109 19.36 13.55 -4.35
C LYS A 109 20.53 12.63 -4.03
N GLU A 110 21.35 13.00 -3.04
CA GLU A 110 22.49 12.19 -2.60
C GLU A 110 22.01 10.97 -1.82
N VAL A 111 21.03 11.16 -0.94
CA VAL A 111 20.40 10.06 -0.18
C VAL A 111 19.76 9.06 -1.14
N TYR A 112 19.06 9.52 -2.17
CA TYR A 112 18.43 8.66 -3.18
C TYR A 112 19.46 7.86 -3.97
N ASN A 113 20.54 8.49 -4.45
CA ASN A 113 21.59 7.78 -5.21
C ASN A 113 22.28 6.71 -4.36
N ASN A 114 22.61 7.03 -3.10
CA ASN A 114 23.23 6.09 -2.18
C ASN A 114 22.27 4.95 -1.79
N ALA A 115 21.02 5.28 -1.45
CA ALA A 115 19.99 4.30 -1.12
C ALA A 115 19.67 3.39 -2.31
N SER A 116 19.60 3.92 -3.53
CA SER A 116 19.33 3.16 -4.75
C SER A 116 20.45 2.17 -5.05
N THR A 117 21.71 2.60 -4.89
CA THR A 117 22.84 1.71 -5.11
C THR A 117 22.90 0.63 -4.04
N SER A 118 22.65 0.99 -2.77
CA SER A 118 22.61 0.06 -1.64
C SER A 118 21.51 -1.00 -1.80
N ILE A 119 20.27 -0.60 -2.15
CA ILE A 119 19.15 -1.53 -2.30
C ILE A 119 19.35 -2.44 -3.52
N MET A 120 19.92 -1.93 -4.63
CA MET A 120 20.22 -2.75 -5.81
C MET A 120 21.28 -3.82 -5.49
N ILE A 121 22.38 -3.44 -4.83
CA ILE A 121 23.46 -4.38 -4.49
C ILE A 121 22.98 -5.42 -3.50
N THR A 122 22.29 -5.01 -2.43
CA THR A 122 21.78 -5.92 -1.40
C THR A 122 20.73 -6.87 -1.96
N THR A 123 19.79 -6.37 -2.78
CA THR A 123 18.78 -7.21 -3.46
C THR A 123 19.45 -8.23 -4.38
N LEU A 124 20.41 -7.81 -5.20
CA LEU A 124 21.12 -8.72 -6.11
C LEU A 124 21.88 -9.80 -5.33
N LEU A 125 22.58 -9.41 -4.26
CA LEU A 125 23.32 -10.33 -3.40
C LEU A 125 22.37 -11.34 -2.74
N LEU A 126 21.26 -10.89 -2.16
CA LEU A 126 20.27 -11.75 -1.53
C LEU A 126 19.63 -12.73 -2.53
N VAL A 127 19.32 -12.29 -3.76
CA VAL A 127 18.82 -13.17 -4.82
C VAL A 127 19.84 -14.27 -5.15
N ILE A 128 21.11 -13.93 -5.32
CA ILE A 128 22.16 -14.91 -5.63
C ILE A 128 22.33 -15.91 -4.48
N VAL A 129 22.39 -15.41 -3.23
CA VAL A 129 22.54 -16.25 -2.04
C VAL A 129 21.35 -17.20 -1.86
N LEU A 130 20.14 -16.73 -2.11
CA LEU A 130 18.93 -17.56 -1.98
C LEU A 130 18.68 -18.48 -3.17
N MET A 131 19.20 -18.16 -4.36
CA MET A 131 19.10 -19.05 -5.53
C MET A 131 19.93 -20.34 -5.37
N ALA A 132 21.09 -20.29 -4.71
CA ALA A 132 21.98 -21.44 -4.59
C ALA A 132 21.35 -22.63 -3.82
N PRO A 133 20.65 -22.43 -2.68
CA PRO A 133 19.97 -23.50 -1.94
C PRO A 133 18.46 -23.61 -2.25
N VAL A 134 17.96 -23.13 -3.39
CA VAL A 134 16.51 -23.15 -3.70
C VAL A 134 15.87 -24.54 -3.53
N SER A 135 16.58 -25.59 -3.93
CA SER A 135 16.10 -26.98 -3.79
C SER A 135 16.00 -27.41 -2.32
N SER A 136 16.94 -27.01 -1.47
CA SER A 136 16.90 -27.27 -0.02
C SER A 136 15.81 -26.45 0.68
N PHE A 137 15.54 -25.23 0.20
CA PHE A 137 14.42 -24.43 0.70
C PHE A 137 13.07 -25.03 0.29
N ALA A 138 12.94 -25.54 -0.93
CA ALA A 138 11.73 -26.21 -1.40
C ALA A 138 11.42 -27.48 -0.58
N SER A 139 12.44 -28.29 -0.27
CA SER A 139 12.26 -29.50 0.54
C SER A 139 11.98 -29.19 2.02
N PHE A 140 12.60 -28.15 2.58
CA PHE A 140 12.24 -27.66 3.92
C PHE A 140 10.78 -27.20 4.01
N MET A 141 10.27 -26.57 2.95
CA MET A 141 8.88 -26.13 2.85
C MET A 141 7.90 -27.24 2.40
N LYS A 142 8.38 -28.49 2.21
CA LYS A 142 7.61 -29.64 1.69
C LYS A 142 6.98 -29.38 0.31
N LEU A 143 7.55 -28.46 -0.45
CA LEU A 143 7.13 -28.04 -1.79
C LEU A 143 7.92 -28.78 -2.89
N ASP A 144 8.29 -30.04 -2.65
CA ASP A 144 9.13 -30.85 -3.53
C ASP A 144 8.55 -31.01 -4.95
N LYS A 145 7.23 -30.90 -5.09
CA LYS A 145 6.52 -31.04 -6.37
C LYS A 145 6.73 -29.84 -7.31
N HIS A 146 7.01 -28.64 -6.78
CA HIS A 146 7.06 -27.38 -7.56
C HIS A 146 8.12 -26.37 -7.05
N PRO A 147 9.43 -26.67 -7.15
CA PRO A 147 10.50 -25.75 -6.74
C PRO A 147 10.53 -24.43 -7.53
N GLU A 148 9.89 -24.38 -8.70
CA GLU A 148 9.72 -23.17 -9.53
C GLU A 148 8.94 -22.06 -8.82
N PHE A 149 7.99 -22.39 -7.95
CA PHE A 149 7.19 -21.39 -7.24
C PHE A 149 8.04 -20.56 -6.28
N VAL A 150 9.03 -21.17 -5.63
CA VAL A 150 9.97 -20.46 -4.76
C VAL A 150 10.79 -19.45 -5.56
N LYS A 151 11.19 -19.81 -6.80
CA LYS A 151 11.90 -18.88 -7.70
C LYS A 151 11.02 -17.71 -8.12
N TRP A 152 9.75 -17.95 -8.43
CA TRP A 152 8.81 -16.88 -8.78
C TRP A 152 8.58 -15.93 -7.60
N VAL A 153 8.38 -16.46 -6.39
CA VAL A 153 8.27 -15.65 -5.17
C VAL A 153 9.52 -14.80 -4.96
N LEU A 154 10.71 -15.37 -5.12
CA LEU A 154 11.98 -14.65 -5.00
C LEU A 154 12.05 -13.46 -5.98
N TRP A 155 11.69 -13.67 -7.24
CA TRP A 155 11.67 -12.61 -8.26
C TRP A 155 10.62 -11.54 -7.99
N ILE A 156 9.42 -11.93 -7.56
CA ILE A 156 8.35 -10.99 -7.20
C ILE A 156 8.82 -10.10 -6.05
N VAL A 157 9.38 -10.69 -4.99
CA VAL A 157 9.89 -9.93 -3.83
C VAL A 157 11.06 -9.03 -4.22
N ALA A 158 11.98 -9.50 -5.06
CA ALA A 158 13.10 -8.69 -5.53
C ALA A 158 12.62 -7.46 -6.32
N LEU A 159 11.65 -7.63 -7.23
CA LEU A 159 11.07 -6.53 -7.99
C LEU A 159 10.29 -5.56 -7.10
N ASP A 160 9.51 -6.08 -6.14
CA ASP A 160 8.77 -5.25 -5.17
C ASP A 160 9.73 -4.40 -4.33
N THR A 161 10.82 -4.99 -3.86
CA THR A 161 11.86 -4.32 -3.08
C THR A 161 12.51 -3.18 -3.86
N LEU A 162 12.81 -3.39 -5.15
CA LEU A 162 13.37 -2.33 -6.00
C LEU A 162 12.37 -1.17 -6.22
N ALA A 163 11.07 -1.46 -6.19
CA ALA A 163 10.03 -0.44 -6.32
C ALA A 163 9.81 0.38 -5.03
N VAL A 164 10.24 -0.10 -3.85
CA VAL A 164 10.08 0.61 -2.57
C VAL A 164 10.69 2.02 -2.62
N LEU A 165 11.89 2.16 -3.18
CA LEU A 165 12.61 3.44 -3.18
C LEU A 165 11.95 4.52 -4.07
N PRO A 166 11.60 4.27 -5.34
CA PRO A 166 10.90 5.27 -6.16
C PRO A 166 9.53 5.62 -5.57
N PHE A 167 8.82 4.68 -4.95
CA PHE A 167 7.57 4.99 -4.24
C PHE A 167 7.81 5.86 -2.99
N SER A 168 8.85 5.57 -2.22
CA SER A 168 9.24 6.37 -1.05
C SER A 168 9.57 7.81 -1.45
N LYS A 169 10.26 7.99 -2.58
CA LYS A 169 10.53 9.31 -3.16
C LYS A 169 9.26 10.07 -3.53
N LEU A 170 8.32 9.43 -4.24
CA LEU A 170 7.04 10.05 -4.60
C LEU A 170 6.21 10.45 -3.38
N ARG A 171 6.26 9.65 -2.32
CA ARG A 171 5.63 9.96 -1.02
C ARG A 171 6.31 11.14 -0.33
N TYR A 172 7.65 11.23 -0.36
CA TYR A 172 8.42 12.36 0.17
C TYR A 172 8.11 13.68 -0.55
N GLU A 173 8.00 13.66 -1.88
CA GLU A 173 7.67 14.85 -2.68
C GLU A 173 6.22 15.35 -2.51
N GLY A 174 5.40 14.70 -1.67
CA GLY A 174 4.01 15.11 -1.44
C GLY A 174 3.14 14.99 -2.70
N ARG A 175 3.47 14.07 -3.62
CA ARG A 175 2.72 13.78 -4.85
C ARG A 175 1.98 12.44 -4.77
N PRO A 176 1.04 12.22 -3.82
CA PRO A 176 0.35 10.93 -3.63
C PRO A 176 -0.67 10.60 -4.74
N ARG A 177 -0.84 11.46 -5.77
CA ARG A 177 -1.84 11.28 -6.83
C ARG A 177 -1.38 10.46 -8.03
N LYS A 178 -0.08 10.17 -8.18
CA LYS A 178 0.42 9.50 -9.40
C LYS A 178 0.56 7.98 -9.30
N LEU A 179 0.65 7.39 -8.11
CA LEU A 179 0.53 5.95 -7.89
C LEU A 179 0.39 5.71 -6.39
N GLN A 180 -0.77 5.22 -5.95
CA GLN A 180 -0.86 4.38 -4.77
C GLN A 180 -1.50 3.07 -5.25
N PRO A 181 -0.89 1.91 -4.94
CA PRO A 181 -1.33 0.60 -5.43
C PRO A 181 -2.78 0.28 -5.02
#